data_AF-A0A5D3CK24-F1
#
_entry.id   AF-A0A5D3CK24-F1
#
_cell.length_a   1.000
_cell.length_b   1.000
_cell.length_c   1.000
_cell.angle_alpha   90.00
_cell.angle_beta   90.00
_cell.angle_gamma   90.00
#
_symmetry.space_group_name_H-M   'P 1'
#
loop_
_entity.id
_entity.type
_entity.pdbx_description
1 polymer ?
#
loop_
_entity_poly.entity_id
_entity_poly.type
_entity_poly.pdbx_seq_one_letter_code
_entity_poly.pdbx_strand_id
1 'polypeptide(L)'
;MATLFTKSAPAVTRSGDGVYVAAVPLRATKGPAQLLASAAYSFNIWDFQHFMVIIAPPSSPTSHSQALVFDFQPKDPEDIQVALAALSGKPVPGVVRERKLSRLPRNKCSYVGHSNASAVEVARKFNETWDTNLRIGHHDCRDYTNGLVEVLLGEENVLERLRQNSLNI
;
A
#
# COMPACT_ATOMS: atom_id res chain seq x y z
N MET A 1 -10.56 48.48 -26.05
CA MET A 1 -9.67 47.35 -25.70
C MET A 1 -9.75 47.17 -24.19
N ALA A 2 -10.66 46.32 -23.71
CA ALA A 2 -10.84 46.07 -22.29
C ALA A 2 -10.08 44.80 -21.91
N THR A 3 -9.07 44.93 -21.05
CA THR A 3 -8.24 43.83 -20.58
C THR A 3 -8.97 43.11 -19.45
N LEU A 4 -9.48 41.91 -19.72
CA LEU A 4 -10.05 41.02 -18.72
C LEU A 4 -8.90 40.38 -17.92
N PHE A 5 -8.69 40.83 -16.69
CA PHE A 5 -7.89 40.10 -15.71
C PHE A 5 -8.68 38.87 -15.27
N THR A 6 -8.30 37.70 -15.77
CA THR A 6 -8.78 36.43 -15.27
C THR A 6 -8.18 36.21 -13.88
N LYS A 7 -9.00 36.40 -12.84
CA LYS A 7 -8.68 36.06 -11.46
C LYS A 7 -8.47 34.55 -11.38
N SER A 8 -7.21 34.11 -11.39
CA SER A 8 -6.86 32.72 -11.11
C SER A 8 -7.42 32.33 -9.74
N ALA A 9 -8.22 31.27 -9.69
CA ALA A 9 -8.70 30.71 -8.43
C ALA A 9 -7.50 30.37 -7.53
N PRO A 10 -7.58 30.61 -6.21
CA PRO A 10 -6.50 30.26 -5.30
C PRO A 10 -6.28 28.75 -5.40
N ALA A 11 -5.03 28.36 -5.66
CA ALA A 11 -4.63 26.96 -5.58
C ALA A 11 -4.99 26.47 -4.18
N VAL A 12 -5.92 25.52 -4.08
CA VAL A 12 -6.23 24.84 -2.82
C VAL A 12 -4.93 24.20 -2.35
N THR A 13 -4.29 24.82 -1.36
CA THR A 13 -3.22 24.19 -0.60
C THR A 13 -3.85 23.01 0.09
N ARG A 14 -3.72 21.80 -0.49
CA ARG A 14 -4.17 20.55 0.12
C ARG A 14 -3.37 20.36 1.40
N SER A 15 -3.93 20.82 2.51
CA SER A 15 -3.31 20.78 3.84
C SER A 15 -3.57 19.40 4.45
N GLY A 16 -2.71 18.44 4.16
CA GLY A 16 -2.82 17.09 4.71
C GLY A 16 -1.75 16.16 4.14
N ASP A 17 -1.53 15.04 4.81
CA ASP A 17 -0.64 14.01 4.30
C ASP A 17 -1.30 13.32 3.10
N GLY A 18 -0.58 13.23 1.99
CA GLY A 18 -1.00 12.48 0.81
C GLY A 18 -0.93 10.97 1.09
N VAL A 19 -2.02 10.27 0.79
CA VAL A 19 -2.13 8.82 0.93
C VAL A 19 -2.10 8.17 -0.45
N TYR A 20 -1.20 7.21 -0.61
CA TYR A 20 -0.98 6.47 -1.85
C TYR A 20 -1.05 4.97 -1.57
N VAL A 21 -1.48 4.19 -2.56
CA VAL A 21 -1.39 2.73 -2.54
C VAL A 21 -0.39 2.31 -3.60
N ALA A 22 0.61 1.54 -3.21
CA ALA A 22 1.58 0.97 -4.14
C ALA A 22 1.46 -0.56 -4.19
N ALA A 23 1.69 -1.11 -5.38
CA ALA A 23 1.70 -2.54 -5.61
C ALA A 23 3.07 -2.97 -6.16
N VAL A 24 3.77 -3.83 -5.42
CA VAL A 24 5.03 -4.42 -5.86
C VAL A 24 4.82 -5.90 -6.21
N PRO A 25 5.49 -6.43 -7.24
CA PRO A 25 5.48 -7.88 -7.45
C PRO A 25 6.12 -8.56 -6.24
N LEU A 26 5.56 -9.68 -5.80
CA LEU A 26 6.20 -10.54 -4.79
C LEU A 26 7.56 -10.99 -5.36
N ARG A 27 8.67 -10.43 -4.87
CA ARG A 27 10.00 -10.87 -5.29
C ARG A 27 10.27 -12.23 -4.66
N ALA A 28 10.31 -13.27 -5.49
CA ALA A 28 10.87 -14.54 -5.06
C ALA A 28 12.35 -14.33 -4.74
N THR A 29 12.78 -14.75 -3.56
CA THR A 29 14.21 -14.82 -3.25
C THR A 29 14.86 -15.92 -4.08
N LYS A 30 16.13 -15.73 -4.43
CA LYS A 30 16.89 -16.67 -5.27
C LYS A 30 16.91 -18.04 -4.60
N GLY A 31 16.55 -19.11 -5.32
CA GLY A 31 16.61 -20.49 -4.81
C GLY A 31 15.34 -21.31 -5.10
N PRO A 32 15.13 -22.46 -4.44
CA PRO A 32 13.97 -23.34 -4.66
C PRO A 32 12.61 -22.66 -4.39
N ALA A 33 12.58 -21.63 -3.54
CA ALA A 33 11.41 -20.78 -3.32
C ALA A 33 10.97 -20.02 -4.59
N GLN A 34 11.88 -19.78 -5.53
CA GLN A 34 11.58 -19.22 -6.86
C GLN A 34 10.74 -20.17 -7.71
N LEU A 35 10.91 -21.49 -7.56
CA LEU A 35 10.12 -22.47 -8.31
C LEU A 35 8.67 -22.51 -7.81
N LEU A 36 8.47 -22.44 -6.49
CA LEU A 36 7.12 -22.35 -5.89
C LEU A 36 6.43 -21.03 -6.25
N ALA A 37 7.17 -19.91 -6.23
CA ALA A 37 6.66 -18.64 -6.73
C ALA A 37 6.32 -18.71 -8.23
N SER A 38 7.13 -19.38 -9.05
CA SER A 38 6.89 -19.52 -10.50
C SER A 38 5.65 -20.35 -10.85
N ALA A 39 5.31 -21.35 -10.03
CA ALA A 39 4.06 -22.11 -10.18
C ALA A 39 2.84 -21.27 -9.82
N ALA A 40 2.96 -20.41 -8.81
CA ALA A 40 1.97 -19.40 -8.45
C ALA A 40 1.80 -18.35 -9.58
N TYR A 41 2.89 -17.87 -10.19
CA TYR A 41 2.86 -16.91 -11.31
C TYR A 41 2.06 -17.35 -12.55
N SER A 42 1.73 -18.64 -12.68
CA SER A 42 0.89 -19.15 -13.77
C SER A 42 -0.61 -18.83 -13.57
N PHE A 43 -1.00 -18.35 -12.39
CA PHE A 43 -2.33 -17.86 -12.07
C PHE A 43 -2.26 -16.32 -11.90
N ASN A 44 -2.85 -15.60 -12.84
CA ASN A 44 -3.16 -14.15 -12.84
C ASN A 44 -2.25 -13.19 -12.03
N ILE A 45 -1.56 -12.30 -12.74
CA ILE A 45 -0.56 -11.33 -12.27
C ILE A 45 -1.03 -10.39 -11.13
N TRP A 46 -2.34 -10.25 -10.91
CA TRP A 46 -2.93 -9.46 -9.83
C TRP A 46 -2.91 -10.18 -8.47
N ASP A 47 -3.04 -11.51 -8.47
CA ASP A 47 -3.20 -12.31 -7.26
C ASP A 47 -1.88 -12.48 -6.48
N PHE A 48 -0.75 -12.09 -7.09
CA PHE A 48 0.60 -12.14 -6.50
C PHE A 48 1.28 -10.75 -6.39
N GLN A 49 0.48 -9.70 -6.24
CA GLN A 49 0.99 -8.38 -5.88
C GLN A 49 0.97 -8.19 -4.37
N HIS A 50 2.06 -7.64 -3.83
CA HIS A 50 2.10 -7.13 -2.47
C HIS A 50 1.66 -5.67 -2.47
N PHE A 51 0.60 -5.38 -1.72
CA PHE A 51 0.06 -4.02 -1.59
C PHE A 51 0.58 -3.37 -0.31
N MET A 52 0.83 -2.06 -0.40
CA MET A 52 1.30 -1.25 0.71
C MET A 52 0.70 0.16 0.64
N VAL A 53 0.51 0.77 1.80
CA VAL A 53 0.07 2.16 1.93
C VAL A 53 1.28 3.06 2.14
N ILE A 54 1.32 4.18 1.44
CA ILE A 54 2.37 5.18 1.57
C ILE A 54 1.73 6.49 2.02
N ILE A 55 2.22 7.02 3.13
CA ILE A 55 1.86 8.32 3.67
C ILE A 55 3.00 9.27 3.34
N ALA A 56 2.73 10.25 2.49
CA ALA A 56 3.68 11.27 2.10
C ALA A 56 3.27 12.61 2.71
N PRO A 57 4.20 13.34 3.31
CA PRO A 57 3.93 14.69 3.80
C PRO A 57 3.54 15.61 2.63
N PRO A 58 2.78 16.69 2.89
CA PRO A 58 2.41 17.64 1.86
C PRO A 58 3.66 18.18 1.16
N SER A 59 3.61 18.25 -0.17
CA SER A 59 4.70 18.73 -1.03
C SER A 59 5.03 20.19 -0.72
N SER A 60 5.95 20.42 0.21
CA SER A 60 6.53 21.74 0.46
C SER A 60 7.90 21.83 -0.22
N PRO A 61 8.21 22.92 -0.95
CA PRO A 61 9.47 23.08 -1.68
C PRO A 61 10.73 23.06 -0.79
N THR A 62 10.57 23.10 0.54
CA THR A 62 11.67 23.09 1.53
C THR A 62 11.74 21.82 2.37
N SER A 63 10.82 20.86 2.20
CA SER A 63 10.67 19.75 3.14
C SER A 63 11.43 18.50 2.68
N HIS A 64 12.50 18.15 3.41
CA HIS A 64 13.20 16.86 3.33
C HIS A 64 12.39 15.70 3.96
N SER A 65 11.08 15.87 4.12
CA SER A 65 10.26 14.93 4.87
C SER A 65 10.06 13.64 4.06
N GLN A 66 10.54 12.55 4.64
CA GLN A 66 10.51 11.22 4.04
C GLN A 66 9.09 10.66 4.10
N ALA A 67 8.64 10.00 3.04
CA ALA A 67 7.39 9.26 3.07
C ALA A 67 7.54 8.01 3.96
N LEU A 68 6.44 7.58 4.57
CA LEU A 68 6.40 6.33 5.34
C LEU A 68 5.55 5.31 4.61
N VAL A 69 6.01 4.06 4.63
CA VAL A 69 5.33 2.91 4.05
C VAL A 69 4.86 2.01 5.17
N PHE A 70 3.63 1.56 5.02
CA PHE A 70 2.96 0.64 5.90
C PHE A 70 2.53 -0.59 5.10
N ASP A 71 2.96 -1.77 5.53
CA ASP A 71 2.59 -3.03 4.89
C ASP A 71 2.45 -4.19 5.89
N PHE A 72 1.77 -5.24 5.45
CA PHE A 72 1.57 -6.48 6.21
C PHE A 72 2.05 -7.68 5.39
N GLN A 73 2.97 -8.45 5.93
CA GLN A 73 3.62 -9.55 5.23
C GLN A 73 3.97 -10.70 6.18
N PRO A 74 4.33 -11.90 5.68
CA PRO A 74 4.86 -12.96 6.52
C PRO A 74 6.09 -12.46 7.30
N LYS A 75 6.25 -12.94 8.54
CA LYS A 75 7.40 -12.59 9.39
C LYS A 75 8.72 -12.96 8.71
N ASP A 76 8.77 -14.19 8.20
CA ASP A 76 9.92 -14.79 7.52
C ASP A 76 9.52 -15.27 6.12
N PRO A 77 9.38 -14.36 5.14
CA PRO A 77 8.88 -14.69 3.80
C PRO A 77 9.86 -15.54 2.99
N GLU A 78 11.12 -15.67 3.43
CA GLU A 78 12.14 -16.48 2.78
C GLU A 78 12.16 -17.94 3.27
N ASP A 79 11.47 -18.24 4.37
CA ASP A 79 11.35 -19.60 4.88
C ASP A 79 10.39 -20.41 3.98
N ILE A 80 10.91 -21.49 3.40
CA ILE A 80 10.16 -22.35 2.47
C ILE A 80 8.95 -22.99 3.14
N GLN A 81 9.04 -23.37 4.42
CA GLN A 81 7.93 -23.95 5.17
C GLN A 81 6.85 -22.91 5.44
N VAL A 82 7.24 -21.68 5.77
CA VAL A 82 6.29 -20.56 5.90
C VAL A 82 5.60 -20.27 4.57
N ALA A 83 6.37 -20.22 3.48
CA ALA A 83 5.81 -20.01 2.15
C ALA A 83 4.84 -21.12 1.73
N LEU A 84 5.21 -22.40 1.94
CA LEU A 84 4.34 -23.54 1.61
C LEU A 84 3.07 -23.56 2.48
N ALA A 85 3.21 -23.29 3.79
CA ALA A 85 2.08 -23.19 4.69
C ALA A 85 1.12 -22.08 4.26
N ALA A 86 1.65 -20.88 3.98
CA ALA A 86 0.86 -19.75 3.52
C ALA A 86 0.13 -20.05 2.20
N LEU A 87 0.82 -20.64 1.21
CA LEU A 87 0.23 -21.04 -0.08
C LEU A 87 -0.81 -22.17 0.07
N SER A 88 -0.69 -23.01 1.10
CA SER A 88 -1.71 -24.03 1.43
C SER A 88 -2.94 -23.44 2.14
N GLY A 89 -3.01 -22.11 2.31
CA GLY A 89 -4.12 -21.41 2.96
C GLY A 89 -4.11 -21.51 4.48
N LYS A 90 -3.04 -22.05 5.08
CA LYS A 90 -2.86 -22.11 6.53
C LYS A 90 -2.46 -20.73 7.07
N PRO A 91 -2.87 -20.38 8.30
CA PRO A 91 -2.39 -19.17 8.96
C PRO A 91 -0.88 -19.31 9.24
N VAL A 92 -0.15 -18.22 9.04
CA VAL A 92 1.28 -18.11 9.33
C VAL A 92 1.56 -16.83 10.13
N PRO A 93 2.65 -16.78 10.91
CA PRO A 93 3.05 -15.55 11.58
C PRO A 93 3.28 -14.42 10.58
N GLY A 94 2.51 -13.34 10.70
CA GLY A 94 2.66 -12.09 9.96
C GLY A 94 3.36 -11.01 10.77
N VAL A 95 3.66 -9.90 10.10
CA VAL A 95 4.21 -8.69 10.70
C VAL A 95 3.73 -7.46 9.94
N VAL A 96 3.22 -6.47 10.67
CA VAL A 96 3.00 -5.12 10.15
C VAL A 96 4.31 -4.35 10.25
N ARG A 97 4.73 -3.68 9.17
CA ARG A 97 5.99 -2.93 9.14
C ARG A 97 5.76 -1.48 8.76
N GLU A 98 6.53 -0.61 9.40
CA GLU A 98 6.71 0.79 9.03
C GLU A 98 8.12 0.97 8.44
N ARG A 99 8.24 1.59 7.26
CA ARG A 99 9.53 1.83 6.60
C ARG A 99 9.60 3.24 6.03
N LYS A 100 10.78 3.87 6.13
CA LYS A 100 11.05 5.17 5.50
C LYS A 100 11.32 5.01 4.00
N LEU A 101 10.72 5.87 3.19
CA LEU A 101 11.02 6.03 1.78
C LEU A 101 11.59 7.43 1.52
N SER A 102 12.72 7.45 0.81
CA SER A 102 13.29 8.71 0.31
C SER A 102 12.45 9.33 -0.81
N ARG A 103 11.75 8.50 -1.60
CA ARG A 103 10.91 8.91 -2.73
C ARG A 103 9.76 7.93 -2.94
N LEU A 104 8.65 8.43 -3.49
CA LEU A 104 7.52 7.58 -3.90
C LEU A 104 7.93 6.64 -5.06
N PRO A 105 7.37 5.42 -5.12
CA PRO A 105 7.57 4.52 -6.26
C PRO A 105 7.08 5.15 -7.56
N ARG A 106 7.87 5.03 -8.62
CA ARG A 106 7.53 5.58 -9.95
C ARG A 106 6.46 4.79 -10.70
N ASN A 107 6.35 3.50 -10.41
CA ASN A 107 5.47 2.57 -11.10
C ASN A 107 4.51 1.94 -10.10
N LYS A 108 3.29 1.62 -10.56
CA LYS A 108 2.24 0.95 -9.77
C LYS A 108 2.00 1.61 -8.41
N CYS A 109 2.03 2.94 -8.38
CA CYS A 109 1.76 3.76 -7.20
C CYS A 109 0.62 4.72 -7.55
N SER A 110 -0.52 4.51 -6.91
CA SER A 110 -1.75 5.26 -7.17
C SER A 110 -2.01 6.20 -6.01
N TYR A 111 -2.21 7.48 -6.32
CA TYR A 111 -2.68 8.45 -5.34
C TYR A 111 -4.16 8.17 -5.01
N VAL A 112 -4.49 8.14 -3.71
CA VAL A 112 -5.84 7.81 -3.22
C VAL A 112 -6.54 9.06 -2.69
N GLY A 113 -5.90 9.80 -1.78
CA GLY A 113 -6.52 10.92 -1.07
C GLY A 113 -5.55 11.71 -0.20
N HIS A 114 -6.06 12.67 0.57
CA HIS A 114 -5.32 13.34 1.64
C HIS A 114 -6.02 13.08 2.97
N SER A 115 -5.23 12.81 4.01
CA SER A 115 -5.72 12.76 5.38
C SER A 115 -5.57 14.15 6.02
N ASN A 116 -6.65 14.62 6.64
CA ASN A 116 -6.66 15.87 7.42
C ASN A 116 -6.14 15.70 8.85
N ALA A 117 -6.01 14.45 9.33
CA ALA A 117 -5.43 14.09 10.63
C ALA A 117 -3.94 13.73 10.48
N SER A 118 -3.23 13.58 11.61
CA SER A 118 -1.88 13.00 11.66
C SER A 118 -1.93 11.55 11.16
N ALA A 119 -1.81 11.38 9.85
CA ALA A 119 -2.07 10.12 9.15
C ALA A 119 -1.13 9.02 9.66
N VAL A 120 0.10 9.40 9.99
CA VAL A 120 1.11 8.52 10.57
C VAL A 120 0.70 7.99 11.94
N GLU A 121 0.14 8.83 12.81
CA GLU A 121 -0.33 8.39 14.13
C GLU A 121 -1.53 7.45 14.02
N VAL A 122 -2.46 7.74 13.11
CA VAL A 122 -3.60 6.86 12.83
C VAL A 122 -3.10 5.50 12.34
N ALA A 123 -2.15 5.48 11.40
CA ALA A 123 -1.57 4.24 10.89
C ALA A 123 -0.84 3.42 11.96
N ARG A 124 -0.12 4.08 12.88
CA ARG A 124 0.54 3.40 14.00
C ARG A 124 -0.45 2.79 14.98
N LYS A 125 -1.51 3.52 15.34
CA LYS A 125 -2.59 2.99 16.20
C LYS A 125 -3.31 1.81 15.53
N PHE A 126 -3.55 1.91 14.22
CA PHE A 126 -4.10 0.79 13.45
C PHE A 126 -3.19 -0.45 13.54
N ASN A 127 -1.88 -0.28 13.35
CA ASN A 127 -0.90 -1.37 13.47
C ASN A 127 -0.89 -2.06 14.83
N GLU A 128 -1.06 -1.30 15.92
CA GLU A 128 -1.10 -1.87 17.29
C GLU A 128 -2.26 -2.83 17.50
N THR A 129 -3.35 -2.67 16.73
CA THR A 129 -4.57 -3.47 16.85
C THR A 129 -4.70 -4.58 15.81
N TRP A 130 -3.82 -4.60 14.80
CA TRP A 130 -3.94 -5.52 13.68
C TRP A 130 -3.58 -6.96 14.08
N ASP A 131 -4.47 -7.92 13.82
CA ASP A 131 -4.18 -9.35 14.02
C ASP A 131 -3.03 -9.78 13.10
N THR A 132 -1.98 -10.35 13.67
CA THR A 132 -0.79 -10.79 12.92
C THR A 132 -0.87 -12.24 12.44
N ASN A 133 -2.02 -12.92 12.58
CA ASN A 133 -2.24 -14.24 11.98
C ASN A 133 -2.52 -14.11 10.48
N LEU A 134 -1.47 -14.00 9.68
CA LEU A 134 -1.59 -13.81 8.24
C LEU A 134 -2.17 -15.04 7.57
N ARG A 135 -3.17 -14.83 6.70
CA ARG A 135 -3.77 -15.89 5.89
C ARG A 135 -4.05 -15.37 4.48
N ILE A 136 -3.35 -15.94 3.49
CA ILE A 136 -3.49 -15.53 2.08
C ILE A 136 -4.95 -15.67 1.64
N GLY A 137 -5.50 -14.61 1.04
CA GLY A 137 -6.86 -14.53 0.52
C GLY A 137 -7.96 -14.26 1.57
N HIS A 138 -7.59 -14.09 2.84
CA HIS A 138 -8.55 -13.91 3.94
C HIS A 138 -8.15 -12.83 4.95
N HIS A 139 -6.85 -12.72 5.25
CA HIS A 139 -6.29 -11.73 6.15
C HIS A 139 -4.83 -11.49 5.75
N ASP A 140 -4.62 -10.77 4.65
CA ASP A 140 -3.30 -10.52 4.08
C ASP A 140 -3.05 -9.03 3.76
N CYS A 141 -2.01 -8.74 2.97
CA CYS A 141 -1.64 -7.38 2.59
C CYS A 141 -2.78 -6.59 1.93
N ARG A 142 -3.74 -7.26 1.29
CA ARG A 142 -4.91 -6.65 0.63
C ARG A 142 -5.89 -6.14 1.66
N ASP A 143 -6.26 -6.99 2.62
CA ASP A 143 -7.15 -6.64 3.72
C ASP A 143 -6.55 -5.52 4.57
N TYR A 144 -5.26 -5.63 4.88
CA TYR A 144 -4.51 -4.60 5.58
C TYR A 144 -4.54 -3.25 4.84
N THR A 145 -4.30 -3.26 3.52
CA THR A 145 -4.30 -2.05 2.70
C THR A 145 -5.69 -1.41 2.66
N ASN A 146 -6.74 -2.20 2.46
CA ASN A 146 -8.12 -1.71 2.47
C ASN A 146 -8.48 -1.11 3.83
N GLY A 147 -8.25 -1.84 4.93
CA GLY A 147 -8.58 -1.37 6.28
C GLY A 147 -7.79 -0.14 6.69
N LEU A 148 -6.50 -0.06 6.33
CA LEU A 148 -5.70 1.13 6.62
C LEU A 148 -6.19 2.35 5.82
N VAL A 149 -6.54 2.18 4.55
CA VAL A 149 -7.09 3.29 3.75
C VAL A 149 -8.46 3.72 4.26
N GLU A 150 -9.30 2.78 4.70
CA GLU A 150 -10.59 3.05 5.30
C GLU A 150 -10.45 3.93 6.56
N VAL A 151 -9.56 3.60 7.49
CA VAL A 151 -9.37 4.42 8.70
C VAL A 151 -8.73 5.79 8.41
N LEU A 152 -7.94 5.90 7.33
CA LEU A 152 -7.28 7.15 6.96
C LEU A 152 -8.20 8.10 6.18
N LEU A 153 -9.05 7.58 5.31
CA LEU A 153 -9.80 8.36 4.31
C LEU A 153 -11.31 8.11 4.30
N GLY A 154 -11.80 7.11 5.04
CA GLY A 154 -13.19 6.65 4.98
C GLY A 154 -13.55 5.91 3.68
N GLU A 155 -12.54 5.44 2.94
CA GLU A 155 -12.75 4.76 1.66
C GLU A 155 -12.60 3.24 1.80
N GLU A 156 -13.73 2.54 1.70
CA GLU A 156 -13.77 1.08 1.67
C GLU A 156 -13.35 0.52 0.30
N ASN A 157 -12.77 -0.68 0.29
CA ASN A 157 -12.47 -1.44 -0.93
C ASN A 157 -11.63 -0.68 -1.98
N VAL A 158 -10.68 0.17 -1.53
CA VAL A 158 -9.79 0.94 -2.41
C VAL A 158 -9.12 0.10 -3.49
N LEU A 159 -8.73 -1.14 -3.17
CA LEU A 159 -8.06 -2.03 -4.13
C LEU A 159 -8.97 -2.44 -5.29
N GLU A 160 -10.28 -2.63 -5.06
CA GLU A 160 -11.23 -2.92 -6.13
C GLU A 160 -11.44 -1.71 -7.04
N ARG A 161 -11.58 -0.52 -6.45
CA ARG A 161 -11.67 0.74 -7.21
C ARG A 161 -10.42 0.96 -8.07
N LEU A 162 -9.23 0.77 -7.50
CA LEU A 162 -7.97 0.91 -8.23
C LEU A 162 -7.85 -0.13 -9.35
N ARG A 163 -8.31 -1.36 -9.12
CA ARG A 163 -8.36 -2.41 -10.15
C ARG A 163 -9.28 -2.02 -11.30
N GLN A 164 -10.50 -1.57 -11.02
CA GLN A 164 -11.46 -1.14 -12.05
C GLN A 164 -10.90 0.03 -12.88
N ASN A 165 -10.27 1.01 -12.22
CA ASN A 165 -9.64 2.14 -12.91
C ASN A 165 -8.46 1.71 -13.80
N SER A 166 -7.74 0.65 -13.43
CA SER A 166 -6.66 0.10 -14.26
C SER A 166 -7.13 -0.71 -15.47
N LEU A 167 -8.37 -1.22 -15.43
CA LEU A 167 -8.98 -2.01 -16.52
C LEU A 167 -9.77 -1.15 -17.52
N ASN A 168 -10.06 0.10 -17.18
CA ASN A 168 -10.79 1.05 -18.03
C ASN A 168 -9.87 1.91 -18.92
N ILE A 169 -8.67 1.42 -19.24
CA ILE A 169 -7.67 2.08 -20.10
C ILE A 169 -7.45 1.24 -21.36
#